data_AF-S9XB91-F1
#
_entry.id   AF-S9XB91-F1
#
_cell.length_a   1.000
_cell.length_b   1.000
_cell.length_c   1.000
_cell.angle_alpha   90.00
_cell.angle_beta   90.00
_cell.angle_gamma   90.00
#
_symmetry.space_group_name_H-M   'P 1'
#
loop_
_entity.id
_entity.type
_entity.pdbx_description
1 polymer ?
#
loop_
_entity_poly.entity_id
_entity_poly.type
_entity_poly.pdbx_seq_one_letter_code
_entity_poly.pdbx_strand_id
1 'polypeptide(L)'
;MFPVEWKAKSFLEIGLYYQKKEFDLNTQFQNALQLMDFADHTDEPVLLVIADYLIWFIYQNIPLKENPFLAHFFHTWAHTSCLGRQYLLANILSGRIQQTSSDLVSILTISPLELVCSTTKEDVLAENSFIDQNDLRQWLEQQELLPEKASSNSNTTIWLTGTERALTTEEVRSFLENQPRFSEKDVPTVKQIETFILLNLPFAPEIFSDLLNHSEANFNQRFVKNLTSLSITVSNIEVLILMLLHDPSLVSYMTGSGTFMYELLSSFTSQISNSNLFEKDRMAHIGTSFFIKVLDVPFIKNILVYDLYFDLQSFCMAAVPQSAILYQKLKVIRST
;
A
#
# COMPACT_ATOMS: atom_id res chain seq x y z
N MET A 1 22.09 9.58 -3.86
CA MET A 1 23.27 8.80 -4.30
C MET A 1 24.27 8.74 -3.15
N PHE A 2 24.67 7.54 -2.70
CA PHE A 2 25.62 7.39 -1.60
C PHE A 2 27.01 7.89 -2.00
N PRO A 3 27.72 8.63 -1.12
CA PRO A 3 29.13 8.95 -1.36
C PRO A 3 29.95 7.66 -1.52
N VAL A 4 30.78 7.58 -2.56
CA VAL A 4 31.60 6.39 -2.87
C VAL A 4 32.46 5.97 -1.67
N GLU A 5 32.95 6.96 -0.91
CA GLU A 5 33.74 6.79 0.31
C GLU A 5 33.01 6.02 1.43
N TRP A 6 31.67 5.94 1.42
CA TRP A 6 30.93 5.20 2.45
C TRP A 6 31.12 3.70 2.36
N LYS A 7 31.47 3.17 1.19
CA LYS A 7 31.73 1.73 1.01
C LYS A 7 32.85 1.22 1.93
N ALA A 8 33.81 2.07 2.25
CA ALA A 8 35.00 1.74 3.05
C ALA A 8 34.98 2.31 4.48
N LYS A 9 33.95 3.08 4.84
CA LYS A 9 33.76 3.59 6.21
C LYS A 9 33.05 2.55 7.07
N SER A 10 33.28 2.57 8.37
CA SER A 10 32.51 1.73 9.29
C SER A 10 31.03 2.12 9.30
N PHE A 11 30.14 1.19 9.60
CA PHE A 11 28.71 1.49 9.76
C PHE A 11 28.47 2.60 10.80
N LEU A 12 29.22 2.61 11.90
CA LEU A 12 29.17 3.68 12.91
C LEU A 12 29.49 5.04 12.32
N GLU A 13 30.58 5.15 11.55
CA GLU A 13 30.94 6.41 10.89
C GLU A 13 29.84 6.86 9.93
N ILE A 14 29.29 5.94 9.11
CA ILE A 14 28.19 6.23 8.20
C ILE A 14 26.98 6.78 8.97
N GLY A 15 26.61 6.15 10.09
CA GLY A 15 25.54 6.61 10.97
C GLY A 15 25.80 8.01 11.52
N LEU A 16 27.01 8.28 12.02
CA LEU A 16 27.40 9.61 12.53
C LEU A 16 27.39 10.69 11.44
N TYR A 17 27.80 10.37 10.21
CA TYR A 17 27.67 11.30 9.07
C TYR A 17 26.20 11.57 8.74
N TYR A 18 25.35 10.54 8.82
CA TYR A 18 23.93 10.65 8.54
C TYR A 18 23.18 11.45 9.61
N GLN A 19 23.50 11.25 10.89
CA GLN A 19 22.88 11.91 12.05
C GLN A 19 23.12 13.43 12.10
N LYS A 20 24.19 13.93 11.48
CA LYS A 20 24.47 15.38 11.38
C LYS A 20 23.41 16.15 10.58
N LYS A 21 22.47 15.46 9.93
CA LYS A 21 21.30 16.03 9.28
C LYS A 21 20.11 15.94 10.26
N GLU A 22 19.66 17.07 10.79
CA GLU A 22 18.43 17.11 11.58
C GLU A 22 17.23 16.86 10.67
N PHE A 23 16.48 15.79 10.95
CA PHE A 23 15.26 15.46 10.23
C PHE A 23 14.11 15.43 11.23
N ASP A 24 13.03 16.14 10.93
CA ASP A 24 11.75 15.91 11.59
C ASP A 24 11.22 14.50 11.27
N LEU A 25 10.26 14.01 12.06
CA LEU A 25 9.70 12.65 11.93
C LEU A 25 9.14 12.34 10.53
N ASN A 26 8.53 13.31 9.84
CA ASN A 26 8.01 13.10 8.49
C ASN A 26 9.16 12.96 7.48
N THR A 27 10.18 13.79 7.61
CA THR A 27 11.38 13.73 6.77
C THR A 27 12.16 12.42 7.01
N GLN A 28 12.21 11.91 8.24
CA GLN A 28 12.79 10.60 8.56
C GLN A 28 12.09 9.46 7.82
N PHE A 29 10.76 9.43 7.87
CA PHE A 29 9.95 8.39 7.21
C PHE A 29 10.09 8.46 5.68
N GLN A 30 10.00 9.66 5.09
CA GLN A 30 10.19 9.85 3.64
C GLN A 30 11.59 9.45 3.18
N ASN A 31 12.63 9.76 3.96
CA ASN A 31 13.99 9.33 3.65
C ASN A 31 14.15 7.81 3.73
N ALA A 32 13.55 7.16 4.73
CA ALA A 32 13.56 5.70 4.85
C ALA A 32 12.84 5.03 3.67
N LEU A 33 11.71 5.59 3.21
CA LEU A 33 11.04 5.13 1.99
C LEU A 33 11.91 5.28 0.75
N GLN A 34 12.63 6.40 0.60
CA GLN A 34 13.57 6.59 -0.53
C GLN A 34 14.75 5.63 -0.48
N LEU A 35 15.24 5.28 0.71
CA LEU A 35 16.31 4.29 0.88
C LEU A 35 15.81 2.88 0.53
N MET A 36 14.58 2.56 0.90
CA MET A 36 13.93 1.29 0.56
C MET A 36 13.71 1.17 -0.95
N ASP A 37 13.12 2.18 -1.57
CA ASP A 37 12.95 2.26 -3.04
C ASP A 37 14.30 2.15 -3.75
N PHE A 38 15.34 2.83 -3.24
CA PHE A 38 16.69 2.69 -3.77
C PHE A 38 17.22 1.26 -3.65
N ALA A 39 17.00 0.59 -2.52
CA ALA A 39 17.45 -0.79 -2.27
C ALA A 39 16.74 -1.79 -3.20
N ASP A 40 15.50 -1.52 -3.59
CA ASP A 40 14.74 -2.40 -4.49
C ASP A 40 15.17 -2.27 -5.96
N HIS A 41 15.79 -1.14 -6.33
CA HIS A 41 16.22 -0.84 -7.70
C HIS A 41 17.75 -0.91 -7.91
N THR A 42 18.51 -1.31 -6.89
CA THR A 42 19.97 -1.47 -6.98
C THR A 42 20.38 -2.92 -6.81
N ASP A 43 21.24 -3.41 -7.70
CA ASP A 43 21.84 -4.74 -7.58
C ASP A 43 23.20 -4.69 -6.88
N GLU A 44 23.69 -3.51 -6.47
CA GLU A 44 25.03 -3.38 -5.89
C GLU A 44 25.03 -3.82 -4.41
N PRO A 45 25.64 -4.96 -4.03
CA PRO A 45 25.48 -5.54 -2.69
C PRO A 45 25.94 -4.62 -1.56
N VAL A 46 27.00 -3.85 -1.80
CA VAL A 46 27.54 -2.90 -0.82
C VAL A 46 26.57 -1.73 -0.58
N LEU A 47 25.85 -1.29 -1.62
CA LEU A 47 24.87 -0.21 -1.48
C LEU A 47 23.58 -0.70 -0.81
N LEU A 48 23.20 -1.96 -1.05
CA LEU A 48 22.07 -2.62 -0.37
C LEU A 48 22.25 -2.62 1.15
N VAL A 49 23.41 -3.09 1.63
CA VAL A 49 23.67 -3.14 3.08
C VAL A 49 23.77 -1.74 3.71
N ILE A 50 24.23 -0.73 2.96
CA ILE A 50 24.22 0.66 3.42
C ILE A 50 22.78 1.17 3.56
N ALA A 51 21.92 0.90 2.58
CA ALA A 51 20.53 1.33 2.61
C ALA A 51 19.77 0.70 3.80
N ASP A 52 19.82 -0.62 3.95
CA ASP A 52 19.15 -1.33 5.04
C ASP A 52 19.65 -0.86 6.42
N TYR A 53 20.96 -0.65 6.56
CA TYR A 53 21.55 -0.10 7.78
C TYR A 53 20.99 1.29 8.10
N LEU A 54 20.90 2.19 7.11
CA LEU A 54 20.42 3.55 7.33
C LEU A 54 18.93 3.59 7.67
N ILE A 55 18.12 2.72 7.05
CA ILE A 55 16.70 2.57 7.42
C ILE A 55 16.61 2.17 8.90
N TRP A 56 17.39 1.20 9.35
CA TRP A 56 17.44 0.83 10.77
C TRP A 56 17.95 1.99 11.64
N PHE A 57 19.02 2.65 11.22
CA PHE A 57 19.70 3.70 11.98
C PHE A 57 18.79 4.90 12.29
N ILE A 58 17.92 5.28 11.35
CA ILE A 58 16.89 6.33 11.53
C ILE A 58 16.00 6.01 12.75
N TYR A 59 15.74 4.73 12.99
CA TYR A 59 14.84 4.23 14.03
C TYR A 59 15.57 3.45 15.14
N GLN A 60 16.89 3.61 15.29
CA GLN A 60 17.72 2.81 16.21
C GLN A 60 17.32 2.93 17.70
N ASN A 61 16.58 3.98 18.06
CA ASN A 61 16.09 4.23 19.43
C ASN A 61 14.65 3.77 19.63
N ILE A 62 13.97 3.31 18.58
CA ILE A 62 12.62 2.77 18.65
C ILE A 62 12.71 1.25 18.91
N PRO A 63 11.87 0.68 19.79
CA PRO A 63 11.77 -0.77 19.93
C PRO A 63 11.59 -1.44 18.56
N LEU A 64 12.25 -2.58 18.32
CA LEU A 64 12.21 -3.23 17.00
C LEU A 64 10.76 -3.52 16.54
N LYS A 65 9.91 -3.98 17.46
CA LYS A 65 8.47 -4.20 17.23
C LYS A 65 7.71 -2.90 16.89
N GLU A 66 8.22 -1.72 17.23
CA GLU A 66 7.60 -0.44 16.86
C GLU A 66 8.25 0.19 15.61
N ASN A 67 9.23 -0.48 15.00
CA ASN A 67 9.89 0.01 13.79
C ASN A 67 8.95 -0.13 12.57
N PRO A 68 8.62 0.96 11.86
CA PRO A 68 7.69 0.92 10.73
C PRO A 68 8.18 0.10 9.53
N PHE A 69 9.48 -0.22 9.48
CA PHE A 69 10.11 -1.01 8.41
C PHE A 69 10.40 -2.46 8.84
N LEU A 70 9.87 -2.92 9.98
CA LEU A 70 10.10 -4.28 10.47
C LEU A 70 9.66 -5.36 9.46
N ALA A 71 8.52 -5.16 8.80
CA ALA A 71 8.02 -6.08 7.78
C ALA A 71 9.01 -6.17 6.60
N HIS A 72 9.53 -5.02 6.14
CA HIS A 72 10.55 -4.98 5.09
C HIS A 72 11.81 -5.77 5.51
N PHE A 73 12.35 -5.53 6.71
CA PHE A 73 13.53 -6.27 7.18
C PHE A 73 13.28 -7.78 7.24
N PHE A 74 12.12 -8.20 7.74
CA PHE A 74 11.74 -9.61 7.83
C PHE A 74 11.65 -10.27 6.45
N HIS A 75 10.98 -9.64 5.49
CA HIS A 75 10.85 -10.16 4.13
C HIS A 75 12.20 -10.21 3.40
N THR A 76 12.94 -9.11 3.41
CA THR A 76 14.24 -9.03 2.74
C THR A 76 15.22 -10.05 3.30
N TRP A 77 15.25 -10.23 4.62
CA TRP A 77 16.11 -11.21 5.28
C TRP A 77 15.79 -12.66 4.86
N ALA A 78 14.52 -13.00 4.70
CA ALA A 78 14.09 -14.34 4.33
C ALA A 78 14.37 -14.69 2.86
N HIS A 79 14.47 -13.69 1.98
CA HIS A 79 14.49 -13.88 0.53
C HIS A 79 15.77 -13.42 -0.18
N THR A 80 16.64 -12.66 0.49
CA THR A 80 17.88 -12.18 -0.14
C THR A 80 18.91 -13.29 -0.37
N SER A 81 19.58 -13.27 -1.52
CA SER A 81 20.71 -14.15 -1.85
C SER A 81 22.07 -13.56 -1.43
N CYS A 82 22.11 -12.30 -1.02
CA CYS A 82 23.33 -11.63 -0.57
C CYS A 82 23.60 -11.97 0.91
N LEU A 83 24.64 -12.75 1.18
CA LEU A 83 24.98 -13.20 2.54
C LEU A 83 25.24 -12.01 3.49
N GLY A 84 26.00 -11.00 3.06
CA GLY A 84 26.27 -9.81 3.87
C GLY A 84 24.99 -9.04 4.24
N ARG A 85 24.04 -8.93 3.29
CA ARG A 85 22.72 -8.34 3.54
C ARG A 85 21.91 -9.17 4.51
N GLN A 86 21.87 -10.48 4.31
CA GLN A 86 21.18 -11.40 5.20
C GLN A 86 21.74 -11.36 6.63
N TYR A 87 23.06 -11.31 6.78
CA TYR A 87 23.73 -11.23 8.07
C TYR A 87 23.44 -9.91 8.80
N LEU A 88 23.47 -8.77 8.09
CA LEU A 88 23.08 -7.48 8.66
C LEU A 88 21.64 -7.51 9.17
N LEU A 89 20.70 -7.97 8.34
CA LEU A 89 19.30 -8.02 8.69
C LEU A 89 19.03 -9.01 9.84
N ALA A 90 19.75 -10.13 9.90
CA ALA A 90 19.65 -11.06 11.01
C ALA A 90 20.04 -10.41 12.35
N ASN A 91 21.08 -9.56 12.34
CA ASN A 91 21.50 -8.79 13.50
C ASN A 91 20.53 -7.66 13.88
N ILE A 92 19.87 -7.05 12.90
CA ILE A 92 18.80 -6.07 13.13
C ILE A 92 17.59 -6.77 13.79
N LEU A 93 17.14 -7.88 13.19
CA LEU A 93 15.95 -8.62 13.63
C LEU A 93 16.13 -9.30 14.99
N SER A 94 17.34 -9.68 15.35
CA SER A 94 17.67 -10.20 16.69
C SER A 94 17.93 -9.10 17.73
N GLY A 95 17.95 -7.82 17.32
CA GLY A 95 18.25 -6.68 18.20
C GLY A 95 19.72 -6.62 18.65
N ARG A 96 20.63 -7.30 17.94
CA ARG A 96 22.03 -7.50 18.35
C ARG A 96 23.03 -6.58 17.69
N ILE A 97 22.58 -5.73 16.78
CA ILE A 97 23.44 -4.73 16.13
C ILE A 97 24.22 -3.83 17.12
N GLN A 98 23.75 -3.69 18.37
CA GLN A 98 24.40 -2.94 19.45
C GLN A 98 25.15 -3.80 20.49
N GLN A 99 25.12 -5.14 20.42
CA GLN A 99 25.66 -5.98 21.50
C GLN A 99 27.19 -6.13 21.42
N THR A 100 27.84 -5.49 22.38
CA THR A 100 29.25 -5.64 22.75
C THR A 100 29.45 -6.94 23.52
N SER A 101 30.01 -7.96 22.88
CA SER A 101 30.77 -8.98 23.61
C SER A 101 32.22 -8.91 23.15
N SER A 102 33.16 -9.02 24.11
CA SER A 102 34.58 -8.67 23.94
C SER A 102 35.33 -9.44 22.85
N ASP A 103 34.72 -10.48 22.31
CA ASP A 103 35.35 -11.44 21.39
C ASP A 103 34.72 -11.38 19.98
N LEU A 104 33.68 -10.56 19.77
CA LEU A 104 33.00 -10.37 18.49
C LEU A 104 33.11 -8.91 18.05
N VAL A 105 33.74 -8.68 16.89
CA VAL A 105 33.78 -7.37 16.24
C VAL A 105 32.34 -6.94 15.95
N SER A 106 31.88 -5.84 16.57
CA SER A 106 30.52 -5.32 16.35
C SER A 106 30.31 -4.96 14.89
N ILE A 107 29.13 -5.26 14.33
CA ILE A 107 28.72 -4.82 12.98
C ILE A 107 28.95 -3.32 12.78
N LEU A 108 28.78 -2.51 13.83
CA LEU A 108 28.99 -1.07 13.74
C LEU A 108 30.45 -0.69 13.44
N THR A 109 31.41 -1.57 13.70
CA THR A 109 32.85 -1.31 13.57
C THR A 109 33.45 -1.75 12.24
N ILE A 110 32.76 -2.61 11.48
CA ILE A 110 33.19 -3.05 10.15
C ILE A 110 32.61 -2.15 9.06
N SER A 111 33.21 -2.18 7.87
CA SER A 111 32.69 -1.46 6.70
C SER A 111 31.65 -2.27 5.91
N PRO A 112 30.75 -1.63 5.15
CA PRO A 112 29.84 -2.29 4.22
C PRO A 112 30.53 -3.24 3.24
N LEU A 113 31.69 -2.84 2.69
CA LEU A 113 32.47 -3.66 1.78
C LEU A 113 33.02 -4.90 2.49
N GLU A 114 33.58 -4.72 3.68
CA GLU A 114 34.09 -5.82 4.49
C GLU A 114 32.99 -6.82 4.79
N LEU A 115 31.84 -6.36 5.28
CA LEU A 115 30.68 -7.22 5.55
C LEU A 115 30.30 -8.07 4.34
N VAL A 116 30.15 -7.47 3.16
CA VAL A 116 29.78 -8.19 1.94
C VAL A 116 30.83 -9.21 1.52
N CYS A 117 32.11 -8.90 1.70
CA CYS A 117 33.22 -9.75 1.25
C CYS A 117 33.60 -10.86 2.23
N SER A 118 33.41 -10.66 3.54
CA SER A 118 33.87 -11.57 4.59
C SER A 118 32.78 -12.50 5.14
N THR A 119 31.50 -12.14 5.00
CA THR A 119 30.39 -12.92 5.55
C THR A 119 30.27 -14.29 4.86
N THR A 120 30.30 -15.34 5.68
CA THR A 120 30.13 -16.73 5.24
C THR A 120 28.70 -17.24 5.49
N LYS A 121 28.38 -18.43 4.98
CA LYS A 121 27.08 -19.07 5.24
C LYS A 121 26.95 -19.47 6.71
N GLU A 122 28.06 -19.87 7.32
CA GLU A 122 28.15 -20.26 8.72
C GLU A 122 27.82 -19.09 9.64
N ASP A 123 28.33 -17.89 9.31
CA ASP A 123 28.01 -16.66 10.04
C ASP A 123 26.51 -16.34 10.00
N VAL A 124 25.91 -16.46 8.81
CA VAL A 124 24.46 -16.26 8.62
C VAL A 124 23.64 -17.29 9.40
N LEU A 125 24.03 -18.56 9.36
CA LEU A 125 23.33 -19.63 10.10
C LEU A 125 23.41 -19.42 11.61
N ALA A 126 24.57 -18.97 12.11
CA ALA A 126 24.75 -18.63 13.51
C ALA A 126 23.81 -17.49 13.93
N GLU A 127 23.76 -16.41 13.16
CA GLU A 127 22.92 -15.25 13.50
C GLU A 127 21.41 -15.53 13.33
N ASN A 128 21.04 -16.29 12.30
CA ASN A 128 19.65 -16.71 12.10
C ASN A 128 19.11 -17.55 13.27
N SER A 129 19.98 -18.25 14.01
CA SER A 129 19.58 -19.05 15.17
C SER A 129 19.05 -18.21 16.35
N PHE A 130 19.36 -16.90 16.37
CA PHE A 130 18.91 -15.99 17.41
C PHE A 130 17.59 -15.27 17.08
N ILE A 131 17.03 -15.51 15.90
CA ILE A 131 15.75 -14.95 15.49
C ILE A 131 14.66 -15.95 15.83
N ASP A 132 13.78 -15.61 16.76
CA ASP A 132 12.53 -16.35 16.95
C ASP A 132 11.58 -16.01 15.79
N GLN A 133 11.73 -16.74 14.69
CA GLN A 133 10.94 -16.54 13.49
C GLN A 133 9.44 -16.70 13.75
N ASN A 134 9.05 -17.57 14.68
CA ASN A 134 7.64 -17.82 14.97
C ASN A 134 7.04 -16.67 15.78
N ASP A 135 7.72 -16.18 16.81
CA ASP A 135 7.28 -15.00 17.57
C ASP A 135 7.21 -13.76 16.67
N LEU A 136 8.26 -13.50 15.90
CA LEU A 136 8.32 -12.33 15.03
C LEU A 136 7.23 -12.38 13.95
N ARG A 137 7.02 -13.55 13.35
CA ARG A 137 5.94 -13.77 12.39
C ARG A 137 4.56 -13.60 13.01
N GLN A 138 4.29 -14.21 14.17
CA GLN A 138 3.01 -14.05 14.86
C GLN A 138 2.75 -12.60 15.23
N TRP A 139 3.78 -11.88 15.68
CA TRP A 139 3.67 -10.48 16.01
C TRP A 139 3.34 -9.64 14.76
N LEU A 140 4.01 -9.89 13.64
CA LEU A 140 3.72 -9.21 12.37
C LEU A 140 2.32 -9.56 11.84
N GLU A 141 1.86 -10.81 11.97
CA GLU A 141 0.49 -11.24 11.63
C GLU A 141 -0.54 -10.53 12.52
N GLN A 142 -0.29 -10.39 13.84
CA GLN A 142 -1.17 -9.65 14.77
C GLN A 142 -1.29 -8.16 14.44
N GLN A 143 -0.25 -7.56 13.88
CA GLN A 143 -0.26 -6.17 13.46
C GLN A 143 -0.75 -5.96 12.02
N GLU A 144 -1.23 -7.02 11.36
CA GLU A 144 -1.66 -6.99 9.94
C GLU A 144 -0.53 -6.53 9.00
N LEU A 145 0.74 -6.74 9.41
CA LEU A 145 1.94 -6.38 8.66
C LEU A 145 2.48 -7.54 7.82
N LEU A 146 1.99 -8.77 8.06
CA LEU A 146 2.17 -9.90 7.17
C LEU A 146 0.83 -10.26 6.52
N PRO A 147 0.82 -10.60 5.21
CA PRO A 147 -0.36 -11.18 4.60
C PRO A 147 -0.70 -12.51 5.30
N GLU A 148 -1.99 -12.74 5.60
CA GLU A 148 -2.45 -14.04 6.12
C GLU A 148 -1.96 -15.16 5.20
N LYS A 149 -1.50 -16.28 5.79
CA LYS A 149 -0.99 -17.45 5.04
C LYS A 149 -2.01 -17.91 4.01
N ALA A 150 -1.83 -17.45 2.77
CA ALA A 150 -2.48 -18.03 1.63
C ALA A 150 -1.84 -19.40 1.38
N SER A 151 -2.65 -20.45 1.50
CA SER A 151 -2.28 -21.80 1.10
C SER A 151 -1.74 -21.79 -0.33
N SER A 152 -0.71 -22.60 -0.58
CA SER A 152 0.18 -22.68 -1.74
C SER A 152 -0.46 -22.96 -3.12
N ASN A 153 -1.52 -22.24 -3.47
CA ASN A 153 -2.21 -22.25 -4.76
C ASN A 153 -2.93 -20.93 -5.06
N SER A 154 -2.66 -19.85 -4.31
CA SER A 154 -3.47 -18.64 -4.40
C SER A 154 -2.97 -17.68 -5.47
N ASN A 155 -3.91 -17.19 -6.29
CA ASN A 155 -3.76 -16.07 -7.21
C ASN A 155 -3.48 -14.72 -6.49
N THR A 156 -3.04 -14.73 -5.22
CA THR A 156 -2.82 -13.55 -4.36
C THR A 156 -1.53 -12.79 -4.68
N THR A 157 -0.74 -13.24 -5.66
CA THR A 157 0.51 -12.59 -6.06
C THR A 157 0.31 -11.18 -6.56
N ILE A 158 -0.80 -10.88 -7.25
CA ILE A 158 -1.01 -9.52 -7.78
C ILE A 158 -1.23 -8.51 -6.67
N TRP A 159 -1.96 -8.88 -5.62
CA TRP A 159 -2.19 -8.01 -4.46
C TRP A 159 -0.89 -7.75 -3.71
N LEU A 160 -0.08 -8.78 -3.51
CA LEU A 160 1.21 -8.67 -2.84
C LEU A 160 2.13 -7.71 -3.63
N THR A 161 2.46 -8.07 -4.87
CA THR A 161 3.39 -7.27 -5.68
C THR A 161 2.84 -5.86 -5.94
N GLY A 162 1.54 -5.72 -6.22
CA GLY A 162 0.92 -4.44 -6.53
C GLY A 162 0.65 -3.55 -5.31
N THR A 163 0.81 -4.04 -4.09
CA THR A 163 0.81 -3.20 -2.87
C THR A 163 2.21 -2.89 -2.35
N GLU A 164 3.22 -3.62 -2.81
CA GLU A 164 4.65 -3.36 -2.51
C GLU A 164 5.27 -2.40 -3.52
N ARG A 165 4.95 -2.54 -4.83
CA ARG A 165 5.47 -1.67 -5.89
C ARG A 165 4.50 -1.52 -7.07
N ALA A 166 4.86 -0.62 -7.99
CA ALA A 166 4.22 -0.55 -9.29
C ALA A 166 4.49 -1.85 -10.10
N LEU A 167 3.43 -2.40 -10.67
CA LEU A 167 3.44 -3.53 -11.58
C LEU A 167 3.95 -3.06 -12.95
N THR A 168 4.65 -3.95 -13.63
CA THR A 168 5.07 -3.75 -15.01
C THR A 168 3.94 -4.15 -15.97
N THR A 169 3.92 -3.58 -17.17
CA THR A 169 2.93 -3.93 -18.20
C THR A 169 2.92 -5.44 -18.53
N GLU A 170 4.08 -6.09 -18.46
CA GLU A 170 4.20 -7.53 -18.73
C GLU A 170 3.55 -8.38 -17.63
N GLU A 171 3.73 -7.99 -16.36
CA GLU A 171 3.08 -8.63 -15.21
C GLU A 171 1.56 -8.50 -15.31
N VAL A 172 1.07 -7.31 -15.66
CA VAL A 172 -0.37 -7.06 -15.83
C VAL A 172 -0.92 -7.88 -16.99
N ARG A 173 -0.24 -7.90 -18.15
CA ARG A 173 -0.68 -8.71 -19.30
C ARG A 173 -0.73 -10.18 -18.94
N SER A 174 0.34 -10.71 -18.34
CA SER A 174 0.40 -12.11 -17.92
C SER A 174 -0.70 -12.45 -16.92
N PHE A 175 -1.00 -11.54 -15.98
CA PHE A 175 -2.10 -11.72 -15.04
C PHE A 175 -3.46 -11.81 -15.75
N LEU A 176 -3.79 -10.85 -16.61
CA LEU A 176 -5.08 -10.79 -17.31
C LEU A 176 -5.27 -11.96 -18.28
N GLU A 177 -4.21 -12.38 -18.98
CA GLU A 177 -4.25 -13.53 -19.90
C GLU A 177 -4.53 -14.86 -19.18
N ASN A 178 -4.12 -14.99 -17.92
CA ASN A 178 -4.34 -16.19 -17.12
C ASN A 178 -5.76 -16.32 -16.55
N GLN A 179 -6.60 -15.28 -16.69
CA GLN A 179 -7.99 -15.23 -16.19
C GLN A 179 -8.16 -15.81 -14.77
N PRO A 180 -7.43 -15.25 -13.78
CA PRO A 180 -7.39 -15.80 -12.45
C PRO A 180 -8.75 -15.71 -11.78
N ARG A 181 -9.17 -16.80 -11.15
CA ARG A 181 -10.41 -16.85 -10.37
C ARG A 181 -10.09 -16.67 -8.89
N PHE A 182 -10.78 -15.73 -8.25
CA PHE A 182 -10.64 -15.44 -6.84
C PHE A 182 -11.86 -15.94 -6.05
N SER A 183 -11.57 -16.48 -4.87
CA SER A 183 -12.57 -16.91 -3.89
C SER A 183 -12.75 -15.85 -2.83
N GLU A 184 -13.77 -16.01 -1.97
CA GLU A 184 -14.03 -15.06 -0.88
C GLU A 184 -12.83 -14.82 0.07
N LYS A 185 -11.93 -15.81 0.20
CA LYS A 185 -10.73 -15.70 1.05
C LYS A 185 -9.67 -14.77 0.46
N ASP A 186 -9.74 -14.51 -0.83
CA ASP A 186 -8.75 -13.74 -1.56
C ASP A 186 -9.15 -12.25 -1.70
N VAL A 187 -10.25 -11.82 -1.05
CA VAL A 187 -10.75 -10.45 -1.10
C VAL A 187 -9.76 -9.50 -0.41
N PRO A 188 -9.17 -8.52 -1.12
CA PRO A 188 -8.27 -7.56 -0.51
C PRO A 188 -9.02 -6.64 0.45
N THR A 189 -8.35 -6.20 1.51
CA THR A 189 -8.88 -5.19 2.44
C THR A 189 -8.98 -3.83 1.77
N VAL A 190 -9.79 -2.92 2.33
CA VAL A 190 -9.92 -1.54 1.82
C VAL A 190 -8.56 -0.86 1.68
N LYS A 191 -7.70 -1.00 2.71
CA LYS A 191 -6.35 -0.43 2.71
C LYS A 191 -5.46 -1.03 1.62
N GLN A 192 -5.54 -2.34 1.38
CA GLN A 192 -4.81 -2.98 0.29
C GLN A 192 -5.27 -2.45 -1.08
N ILE A 193 -6.58 -2.26 -1.28
CA ILE A 193 -7.10 -1.67 -2.52
C ILE A 193 -6.58 -0.23 -2.70
N GLU A 194 -6.60 0.60 -1.65
CA GLU A 194 -6.08 1.97 -1.72
C GLU A 194 -4.58 2.01 -2.06
N THR A 195 -3.78 1.20 -1.38
CA THR A 195 -2.35 1.07 -1.68
C THR A 195 -2.12 0.58 -3.11
N PHE A 196 -2.93 -0.38 -3.56
CA PHE A 196 -2.84 -0.90 -4.92
C PHE A 196 -3.14 0.21 -5.94
N ILE A 197 -4.22 0.96 -5.78
CA ILE A 197 -4.57 2.09 -6.67
C ILE A 197 -3.44 3.13 -6.69
N LEU A 198 -2.87 3.46 -5.54
CA LEU A 198 -1.80 4.45 -5.43
C LEU A 198 -0.57 4.05 -6.25
N LEU A 199 -0.19 2.78 -6.22
CA LEU A 199 1.00 2.27 -6.91
C LEU A 199 0.72 1.86 -8.37
N ASN A 200 -0.53 1.53 -8.70
CA ASN A 200 -0.91 0.91 -9.97
C ASN A 200 -2.06 1.63 -10.67
N LEU A 201 -2.16 2.95 -10.51
CA LEU A 201 -3.26 3.77 -11.05
C LEU A 201 -3.61 3.46 -12.53
N PRO A 202 -2.66 3.31 -13.47
CA PRO A 202 -2.98 3.02 -14.87
C PRO A 202 -3.61 1.65 -15.10
N PHE A 203 -3.33 0.67 -14.22
CA PHE A 203 -3.72 -0.74 -14.39
C PHE A 203 -4.90 -1.15 -13.51
N ALA A 204 -5.12 -0.45 -12.39
CA ALA A 204 -6.15 -0.77 -11.41
C ALA A 204 -7.56 -0.90 -12.02
N PRO A 205 -8.04 -0.03 -12.93
CA PRO A 205 -9.39 -0.17 -13.50
C PRO A 205 -9.58 -1.46 -14.29
N GLU A 206 -8.59 -1.84 -15.09
CA GLU A 206 -8.62 -3.05 -15.92
C GLU A 206 -8.59 -4.30 -15.06
N ILE A 207 -7.65 -4.35 -14.11
CA ILE A 207 -7.51 -5.48 -13.16
C ILE A 207 -8.78 -5.65 -12.33
N PHE A 208 -9.34 -4.57 -11.77
CA PHE A 208 -10.52 -4.67 -10.92
C PHE A 208 -11.76 -5.10 -11.71
N SER A 209 -11.89 -4.63 -12.95
CA SER A 209 -12.98 -5.06 -13.83
C SER A 209 -12.84 -6.53 -14.22
N ASP A 210 -11.62 -6.98 -14.54
CA ASP A 210 -11.34 -8.38 -14.85
C ASP A 210 -11.67 -9.30 -13.66
N LEU A 211 -11.27 -8.91 -12.45
CA LEU A 211 -11.59 -9.63 -11.23
C LEU A 211 -13.09 -9.78 -11.02
N LEU A 212 -13.87 -8.70 -11.20
CA LEU A 212 -15.32 -8.73 -11.05
C LEU A 212 -16.00 -9.65 -12.07
N ASN A 213 -15.45 -9.75 -13.27
CA ASN A 213 -16.01 -10.58 -14.34
C ASN A 213 -15.69 -12.07 -14.20
N HIS A 214 -14.56 -12.43 -13.58
CA HIS A 214 -14.08 -13.81 -13.55
C HIS A 214 -14.10 -14.48 -12.17
N SER A 215 -14.28 -13.73 -11.09
CA SER A 215 -14.25 -14.25 -9.71
C SER A 215 -15.61 -14.76 -9.22
N GLU A 216 -15.59 -15.41 -8.06
CA GLU A 216 -16.80 -15.95 -7.43
C GLU A 216 -17.75 -14.85 -6.93
N ALA A 217 -19.05 -15.13 -6.90
CA ALA A 217 -20.07 -14.15 -6.49
C ALA A 217 -19.83 -13.56 -5.08
N ASN A 218 -19.39 -14.37 -4.12
CA ASN A 218 -19.09 -13.90 -2.76
C ASN A 218 -17.87 -12.97 -2.73
N PHE A 219 -16.84 -13.28 -3.53
CA PHE A 219 -15.69 -12.38 -3.71
C PHE A 219 -16.19 -11.04 -4.25
N ASN A 220 -16.94 -11.06 -5.36
CA ASN A 220 -17.43 -9.85 -6.00
C ASN A 220 -18.26 -9.00 -5.05
N GLN A 221 -19.20 -9.59 -4.30
CA GLN A 221 -20.03 -8.86 -3.35
C GLN A 221 -19.19 -8.15 -2.28
N ARG A 222 -18.19 -8.82 -1.69
CA ARG A 222 -17.32 -8.22 -0.68
C ARG A 222 -16.33 -7.22 -1.28
N PHE A 223 -15.80 -7.50 -2.47
CA PHE A 223 -14.88 -6.60 -3.16
C PHE A 223 -15.58 -5.30 -3.54
N VAL A 224 -16.78 -5.37 -4.14
CA VAL A 224 -17.63 -4.20 -4.42
C VAL A 224 -17.95 -3.43 -3.14
N LYS A 225 -18.25 -4.12 -2.04
CA LYS A 225 -18.44 -3.46 -0.73
C LYS A 225 -17.17 -2.71 -0.28
N ASN A 226 -16.00 -3.30 -0.42
CA ASN A 226 -14.74 -2.64 -0.07
C ASN A 226 -14.47 -1.42 -0.97
N LEU A 227 -14.80 -1.49 -2.28
CA LEU A 227 -14.71 -0.35 -3.20
C LEU A 227 -15.58 0.84 -2.77
N THR A 228 -16.77 0.59 -2.21
CA THR A 228 -17.65 1.68 -1.70
C THR A 228 -17.07 2.37 -0.45
N SER A 229 -16.13 1.72 0.23
CA SER A 229 -15.55 2.19 1.49
C SER A 229 -14.22 2.93 1.30
N LEU A 230 -13.74 3.06 0.06
CA LEU A 230 -12.50 3.79 -0.23
C LEU A 230 -12.60 5.27 0.17
N SER A 231 -11.48 5.85 0.57
CA SER A 231 -11.40 7.29 0.83
C SER A 231 -11.59 8.11 -0.45
N ILE A 232 -12.21 9.29 -0.32
CA ILE A 232 -12.43 10.21 -1.45
C ILE A 232 -11.10 10.91 -1.81
N THR A 233 -10.30 10.25 -2.64
CA THR A 233 -9.08 10.80 -3.25
C THR A 233 -9.20 10.86 -4.76
N VAL A 234 -8.37 11.67 -5.42
CA VAL A 234 -8.41 11.80 -6.89
C VAL A 234 -8.19 10.44 -7.56
N SER A 235 -7.18 9.68 -7.10
CA SER A 235 -6.81 8.38 -7.66
C SER A 235 -7.92 7.34 -7.49
N ASN A 236 -8.50 7.21 -6.29
CA ASN A 236 -9.59 6.24 -6.06
C ASN A 236 -10.80 6.56 -6.93
N ILE A 237 -11.14 7.85 -7.04
CA ILE A 237 -12.28 8.33 -7.82
C ILE A 237 -12.06 8.12 -9.31
N GLU A 238 -10.85 8.34 -9.81
CA GLU A 238 -10.50 8.07 -11.21
C GLU A 238 -10.71 6.59 -11.55
N VAL A 239 -10.23 5.67 -10.69
CA VAL A 239 -10.43 4.23 -10.88
C VAL A 239 -11.91 3.86 -10.87
N LEU A 240 -12.69 4.35 -9.90
CA LEU A 240 -14.12 4.08 -9.80
C LEU A 240 -14.89 4.59 -11.03
N ILE A 241 -14.55 5.77 -11.56
CA ILE A 241 -15.15 6.30 -12.80
C ILE A 241 -14.84 5.38 -13.97
N LEU A 242 -13.58 4.99 -14.14
CA LEU A 242 -13.16 4.14 -15.25
C LEU A 242 -13.83 2.77 -15.19
N MET A 243 -13.94 2.18 -14.00
CA MET A 243 -14.68 0.93 -13.80
C MET A 243 -16.17 1.07 -14.17
N LEU A 244 -16.85 2.13 -13.72
CA LEU A 244 -18.27 2.36 -14.02
C LEU A 244 -18.53 2.66 -15.51
N LEU A 245 -17.57 3.29 -16.19
CA LEU A 245 -17.65 3.52 -17.63
C LEU A 245 -17.41 2.24 -18.43
N HIS A 246 -16.55 1.35 -17.93
CA HIS A 246 -16.22 0.08 -18.57
C HIS A 246 -17.32 -0.96 -18.36
N ASP A 247 -17.84 -1.08 -17.14
CA ASP A 247 -18.95 -1.97 -16.78
C ASP A 247 -20.08 -1.20 -16.07
N PRO A 248 -21.05 -0.67 -16.85
CA PRO A 248 -22.21 0.03 -16.30
C PRO A 248 -23.12 -0.86 -15.44
N SER A 249 -22.99 -2.19 -15.48
CA SER A 249 -23.81 -3.09 -14.66
C SER A 249 -23.48 -3.02 -13.17
N LEU A 250 -22.25 -2.58 -12.84
CA LEU A 250 -21.77 -2.37 -11.47
C LEU A 250 -22.68 -1.46 -10.66
N VAL A 251 -23.34 -0.53 -11.34
CA VAL A 251 -24.25 0.46 -10.76
C VAL A 251 -25.42 -0.21 -10.03
N SER A 252 -25.86 -1.35 -10.57
CA SER A 252 -26.93 -2.20 -10.04
C SER A 252 -26.44 -3.36 -9.19
N TYR A 253 -25.11 -3.51 -9.02
CA TYR A 253 -24.53 -4.62 -8.26
C TYR A 253 -24.96 -4.54 -6.80
N MET A 254 -25.49 -5.64 -6.25
CA MET A 254 -25.96 -5.67 -4.86
C MET A 254 -24.81 -5.98 -3.91
N THR A 255 -24.58 -5.08 -2.97
CA THR A 255 -23.77 -5.31 -1.77
C THR A 255 -24.65 -5.86 -0.65
N GLY A 256 -24.05 -6.22 0.49
CA GLY A 256 -24.82 -6.66 1.66
C GLY A 256 -25.74 -5.58 2.27
N SER A 257 -25.57 -4.31 1.90
CA SER A 257 -26.30 -3.16 2.44
C SER A 257 -27.19 -2.43 1.42
N GLY A 258 -26.98 -2.65 0.12
CA GLY A 258 -27.76 -2.00 -0.95
C GLY A 258 -27.09 -2.10 -2.31
N THR A 259 -27.54 -1.32 -3.31
CA THR A 259 -26.84 -1.23 -4.60
C THR A 259 -25.50 -0.52 -4.44
N PHE A 260 -24.51 -0.84 -5.27
CA PHE A 260 -23.19 -0.22 -5.25
C PHE A 260 -23.25 1.32 -5.30
N MET A 261 -24.10 1.89 -6.16
CA MET A 261 -24.24 3.35 -6.24
C MET A 261 -24.83 3.97 -4.98
N TYR A 262 -25.78 3.30 -4.34
CA TYR A 262 -26.33 3.77 -3.07
C TYR A 262 -25.24 3.80 -1.99
N GLU A 263 -24.46 2.72 -1.88
CA GLU A 263 -23.38 2.64 -0.90
C GLU A 263 -22.26 3.66 -1.16
N LEU A 264 -21.86 3.88 -2.41
CA LEU A 264 -20.90 4.92 -2.77
C LEU A 264 -21.40 6.32 -2.33
N LEU A 265 -22.66 6.61 -2.64
CA LEU A 265 -23.27 7.91 -2.32
C LEU A 265 -23.41 8.12 -0.81
N SER A 266 -23.84 7.09 -0.10
CA SER A 266 -23.93 7.08 1.36
C SER A 266 -22.55 7.26 2.01
N SER A 267 -21.56 6.50 1.55
CA SER A 267 -20.17 6.58 1.99
C SER A 267 -19.61 7.99 1.77
N PHE A 268 -19.80 8.56 0.59
CA PHE A 268 -19.26 9.89 0.30
C PHE A 268 -19.90 10.97 1.16
N THR A 269 -21.23 10.89 1.33
CA THR A 269 -21.98 11.81 2.19
C THR A 269 -21.45 11.73 3.62
N SER A 270 -21.29 10.51 4.16
CA SER A 270 -20.78 10.29 5.52
C SER A 270 -19.36 10.84 5.69
N GLN A 271 -18.45 10.54 4.75
CA GLN A 271 -17.06 11.00 4.82
C GLN A 271 -16.98 12.53 4.80
N ILE A 272 -17.74 13.20 3.93
CA ILE A 272 -17.78 14.68 3.85
C ILE A 272 -18.37 15.27 5.12
N SER A 273 -19.46 14.71 5.64
CA SER A 273 -20.15 15.21 6.84
C SER A 273 -19.30 15.09 8.10
N ASN A 274 -18.43 14.08 8.18
CA ASN A 274 -17.63 13.78 9.38
C ASN A 274 -16.18 14.27 9.27
N SER A 275 -15.81 14.94 8.18
CA SER A 275 -14.46 15.47 7.98
C SER A 275 -14.27 16.86 8.57
N ASN A 276 -13.01 17.21 8.87
CA ASN A 276 -12.64 18.58 9.23
C ASN A 276 -12.87 19.54 8.05
N LEU A 277 -12.89 20.85 8.30
CA LEU A 277 -13.25 21.85 7.30
C LEU A 277 -12.40 21.78 6.01
N PHE A 278 -11.09 21.60 6.14
CA PHE A 278 -10.18 21.55 5.00
C PHE A 278 -10.39 20.30 4.14
N GLU A 279 -10.45 19.14 4.80
CA GLU A 279 -10.68 17.85 4.14
C GLU A 279 -12.08 17.80 3.51
N LYS A 280 -13.07 18.37 4.19
CA LYS A 280 -14.44 18.48 3.69
C LYS A 280 -14.49 19.19 2.35
N ASP A 281 -13.85 20.36 2.22
CA ASP A 281 -13.86 21.13 0.96
C ASP A 281 -13.20 20.34 -0.19
N ARG A 282 -12.08 19.67 0.10
CA ARG A 282 -11.35 18.85 -0.88
C ARG A 282 -12.21 17.66 -1.34
N MET A 283 -12.75 16.89 -0.39
CA MET A 283 -13.60 15.73 -0.65
C MET A 283 -14.90 16.12 -1.36
N ALA A 284 -15.52 17.24 -0.97
CA ALA A 284 -16.72 17.78 -1.61
C ALA A 284 -16.46 18.14 -3.08
N HIS A 285 -15.30 18.74 -3.39
CA HIS A 285 -14.92 19.04 -4.76
C HIS A 285 -14.74 17.78 -5.62
N ILE A 286 -13.97 16.81 -5.11
CA ILE A 286 -13.68 15.57 -5.84
C ILE A 286 -14.97 14.74 -6.01
N GLY A 287 -15.73 14.53 -4.94
CA GLY A 287 -16.99 13.79 -4.96
C GLY A 287 -18.05 14.44 -5.85
N THR A 288 -18.14 15.77 -5.87
CA THR A 288 -19.03 16.49 -6.81
C THR A 288 -18.61 16.23 -8.25
N SER A 289 -17.32 16.24 -8.53
CA SER A 289 -16.79 15.99 -9.87
C SER A 289 -17.09 14.57 -10.33
N PHE A 290 -16.98 13.57 -9.44
CA PHE A 290 -17.43 12.21 -9.67
C PHE A 290 -18.91 12.16 -10.09
N PHE A 291 -19.81 12.70 -9.28
CA PHE A 291 -21.25 12.62 -9.57
C PHE A 291 -21.65 13.39 -10.82
N ILE A 292 -21.01 14.53 -11.11
CA ILE A 292 -21.21 15.23 -12.39
C ILE A 292 -20.82 14.34 -13.57
N LYS A 293 -19.68 13.64 -13.47
CA LYS A 293 -19.16 12.82 -14.56
C LYS A 293 -20.02 11.58 -14.82
N VAL A 294 -20.45 10.90 -13.76
CA VAL A 294 -21.26 9.67 -13.92
C VAL A 294 -22.72 9.97 -14.34
N LEU A 295 -23.23 11.18 -14.10
CA LEU A 295 -24.54 11.62 -14.64
C LEU A 295 -24.56 11.73 -16.18
N ASP A 296 -23.40 11.76 -16.84
CA ASP A 296 -23.33 11.70 -18.31
C ASP A 296 -23.61 10.28 -18.84
N VAL A 297 -23.62 9.26 -17.96
CA VAL A 297 -23.95 7.87 -18.32
C VAL A 297 -25.46 7.65 -18.14
N PRO A 298 -26.24 7.38 -19.21
CA PRO A 298 -27.71 7.37 -19.15
C PRO A 298 -28.30 6.41 -18.10
N PHE A 299 -27.70 5.23 -17.94
CA PHE A 299 -28.15 4.24 -16.96
C PHE A 299 -27.92 4.71 -15.51
N ILE A 300 -26.73 5.24 -15.22
CA ILE A 300 -26.37 5.77 -13.90
C ILE A 300 -27.22 6.99 -13.56
N LYS A 301 -27.42 7.86 -14.55
CA LYS A 301 -28.30 9.02 -14.44
C LYS A 301 -29.70 8.61 -13.99
N ASN A 302 -30.28 7.58 -14.58
CA ASN A 302 -31.63 7.15 -14.23
C ASN A 302 -31.69 6.68 -12.76
N ILE A 303 -30.74 5.85 -12.33
CA ILE A 303 -30.69 5.37 -10.94
C ILE A 303 -30.49 6.54 -9.97
N LEU A 304 -29.56 7.45 -10.25
CA LEU A 304 -29.27 8.60 -9.38
C LEU A 304 -30.42 9.62 -9.31
N VAL A 305 -31.13 9.83 -10.41
CA VAL A 305 -32.18 10.87 -10.51
C VAL A 305 -33.55 10.37 -10.11
N TYR A 306 -33.87 9.09 -10.37
CA TYR A 306 -35.20 8.54 -10.10
C TYR A 306 -35.23 7.70 -8.83
N ASP A 307 -34.23 6.85 -8.60
CA ASP A 307 -34.24 5.91 -7.48
C ASP A 307 -33.54 6.49 -6.24
N LEU A 308 -32.43 7.22 -6.43
CA LEU A 308 -31.57 7.72 -5.35
C LEU A 308 -31.57 9.26 -5.23
N TYR A 309 -32.64 9.90 -5.70
CA TYR A 309 -32.71 11.38 -5.77
C TYR A 309 -32.46 12.05 -4.42
N PHE A 310 -33.10 11.55 -3.36
CA PHE A 310 -33.02 12.15 -2.03
C PHE A 310 -31.64 11.94 -1.40
N ASP A 311 -31.01 10.81 -1.65
CA ASP A 311 -29.63 10.53 -1.23
C ASP A 311 -28.66 11.47 -1.97
N LEU A 312 -28.88 11.69 -3.26
CA LEU A 312 -28.02 12.58 -4.06
C LEU A 312 -28.20 14.05 -3.68
N GLN A 313 -29.43 14.43 -3.32
CA GLN A 313 -29.70 15.72 -2.70
C GLN A 313 -28.98 15.86 -1.35
N SER A 314 -28.99 14.81 -0.52
CA SER A 314 -28.32 14.80 0.78
C SER A 314 -26.80 14.98 0.65
N PHE A 315 -26.19 14.27 -0.30
CA PHE A 315 -24.80 14.50 -0.69
C PHE A 315 -24.56 15.95 -1.09
N CYS A 316 -25.40 16.50 -1.97
CA CYS A 316 -25.26 17.90 -2.39
C CYS A 316 -25.30 18.86 -1.20
N MET A 317 -26.20 18.65 -0.24
CA MET A 317 -26.30 19.49 0.96
C MET A 317 -25.06 19.38 1.86
N ALA A 318 -24.48 18.18 1.99
CA ALA A 318 -23.25 17.97 2.75
C ALA A 318 -22.03 18.66 2.08
N ALA A 319 -22.00 18.67 0.75
CA ALA A 319 -20.90 19.14 -0.10
C ALA A 319 -21.04 20.62 -0.55
N VAL A 320 -21.88 21.43 0.10
CA VAL A 320 -21.97 22.88 -0.17
C VAL A 320 -20.69 23.58 0.29
N PRO A 321 -20.13 24.53 -0.50
CA PRO A 321 -20.67 25.09 -1.75
C PRO A 321 -20.32 24.34 -3.05
N GLN A 322 -19.38 23.40 -3.02
CA GLN A 322 -18.80 22.78 -4.21
C GLN A 322 -19.84 22.04 -5.07
N SER A 323 -20.88 21.49 -4.44
CA SER A 323 -21.97 20.77 -5.09
C SER A 323 -23.03 21.65 -5.79
N ALA A 324 -22.93 22.99 -5.72
CA ALA A 324 -24.00 23.87 -6.21
C ALA A 324 -24.36 23.63 -7.69
N ILE A 325 -23.37 23.37 -8.54
CA ILE A 325 -23.56 23.06 -9.98
C ILE A 325 -24.31 21.74 -10.16
N LEU A 326 -23.91 20.71 -9.41
CA LEU A 326 -24.57 19.40 -9.43
C LEU A 326 -26.02 19.52 -8.98
N TYR A 327 -26.27 20.25 -7.88
CA TYR A 327 -27.62 20.47 -7.37
C TYR A 327 -28.52 21.22 -8.35
N GLN A 328 -27.98 22.24 -9.05
CA GLN A 328 -28.72 22.94 -10.11
C GLN A 328 -29.04 22.02 -11.29
N LYS A 329 -28.08 21.21 -11.75
CA LYS A 329 -28.32 20.21 -12.80
C LYS A 329 -29.46 19.25 -12.42
N LEU A 330 -29.48 18.76 -11.18
CA LEU A 330 -30.51 17.84 -10.69
C LEU A 330 -31.91 18.47 -10.66
N LYS A 331 -32.01 19.75 -10.29
CA LYS A 331 -33.30 20.47 -10.32
C LYS A 331 -33.86 20.57 -11.74
N VAL A 332 -33.01 20.87 -12.73
CA VAL A 332 -33.43 20.99 -14.13
C VAL A 332 -33.88 19.63 -14.68
N ILE A 333 -33.13 18.56 -14.41
CA ILE A 333 -33.46 17.21 -14.89
C ILE A 333 -34.79 16.71 -14.30
N ARG A 334 -35.13 17.07 -13.05
CA ARG A 334 -36.39 16.65 -12.43
C ARG A 334 -37.62 17.40 -12.98
N SER A 335 -37.42 18.61 -13.50
CA SER A 335 -38.50 19.44 -14.06
C SER A 335 -38.88 19.10 -15.51
N THR A 336 -38.12 18.21 -16.15
CA THR A 336 -38.39 17.61 -17.46
C THR A 336 -38.88 16.18 -17.28
#